data_AF-E9H8Z8-F1
#
_entry.id   AF-E9H8Z8-F1
#
_cell.length_a   1.000
_cell.length_b   1.000
_cell.length_c   1.000
_cell.angle_alpha   90.00
_cell.angle_beta   90.00
_cell.angle_gamma   90.00
#
_symmetry.space_group_name_H-M   'P 1'
#
loop_
_entity.id
_entity.type
_entity.pdbx_description
1 polymer ?
#
loop_
_entity_poly.entity_id
_entity_poly.type
_entity_poly.pdbx_seq_one_letter_code
_entity_poly.pdbx_strand_id
1 'polypeptide(L)'
;RKTRIVNNGSACIGVDVNRNFLAGFGGTGSSGDPCSNTFRGNVAFSEKESSALRDLIAADRGRVKTAVSMHSYSQMFLSAYGYTTDLPPEYPEMFRAMEIAVGALTATYGTKYTYGNTAVTIYIASGVTTDHYYENEGIVHSYT
;
A
#
# COMPACT_ATOMS: atom_id res chain seq x y z
N ARG A 1 -12.72 7.60 -3.62
CA ARG A 1 -11.61 6.62 -3.75
C ARG A 1 -10.49 7.19 -4.61
N LYS A 2 -10.69 7.38 -5.91
CA LYS A 2 -9.65 7.84 -6.83
C LYS A 2 -9.32 9.33 -6.68
N THR A 3 -8.21 9.75 -7.27
CA THR A 3 -7.83 11.16 -7.48
C THR A 3 -8.83 11.87 -8.42
N ARG A 4 -8.56 13.12 -8.76
CA ARG A 4 -9.40 13.94 -9.64
C ARG A 4 -8.75 14.32 -10.96
N ILE A 5 -7.67 13.65 -11.35
CA ILE A 5 -6.98 13.89 -12.63
C ILE A 5 -7.90 13.55 -13.82
N VAL A 6 -7.83 14.35 -14.89
CA VAL A 6 -8.49 14.04 -16.15
C VAL A 6 -7.60 13.10 -16.95
N ASN A 7 -8.16 11.96 -17.37
CA ASN A 7 -7.42 10.96 -18.15
C ASN A 7 -7.57 11.25 -19.65
N ASN A 8 -6.47 11.63 -20.32
CA ASN A 8 -6.49 11.91 -21.75
C ASN A 8 -7.01 10.71 -22.55
N GLY A 9 -7.97 10.94 -23.45
CA GLY A 9 -8.60 9.88 -24.25
C GLY A 9 -9.69 9.09 -23.52
N SER A 10 -10.11 9.50 -22.31
CA SER A 10 -11.23 8.91 -21.59
C SER A 10 -12.13 9.99 -20.95
N ALA A 11 -13.43 9.71 -20.85
CA ALA A 11 -14.35 10.54 -20.07
C ALA A 11 -14.26 10.27 -18.56
N CYS A 12 -13.57 9.20 -18.15
CA CYS A 12 -13.48 8.79 -16.75
C CYS A 12 -12.36 9.53 -16.01
N ILE A 13 -12.66 9.95 -14.78
CA ILE A 13 -11.79 10.80 -13.95
C ILE A 13 -11.10 9.95 -12.89
N GLY A 14 -9.83 10.26 -12.65
CA GLY A 14 -9.08 9.82 -11.48
C GLY A 14 -8.36 8.49 -11.66
N VAL A 15 -7.30 8.35 -10.87
CA VAL A 15 -6.50 7.15 -10.69
C VAL A 15 -6.64 6.68 -9.24
N ASP A 16 -6.61 5.38 -9.04
CA ASP A 16 -6.47 4.81 -7.72
C ASP A 16 -5.04 5.02 -7.22
N VAL A 17 -4.87 5.97 -6.30
CA VAL A 17 -3.54 6.34 -5.80
C VAL A 17 -2.82 5.15 -5.17
N ASN A 18 -3.54 4.21 -4.53
CA ASN A 18 -2.98 3.00 -3.95
C ASN A 18 -2.86 1.84 -4.97
N ARG A 19 -2.78 2.15 -6.26
CA ARG A 19 -2.34 1.28 -7.36
C ARG A 19 -1.23 1.94 -8.20
N ASN A 20 -0.80 3.14 -7.82
CA ASN A 20 0.03 4.02 -8.63
C ASN A 20 1.51 4.05 -8.19
N PHE A 21 1.94 3.18 -7.27
CA PHE A 21 3.33 3.10 -6.83
C PHE A 21 4.16 2.09 -7.64
N LEU A 22 5.49 2.22 -7.61
CA LEU A 22 6.44 1.40 -8.39
C LEU A 22 6.78 0.04 -7.72
N ALA A 23 5.81 -0.61 -7.10
CA ALA A 23 5.96 -1.97 -6.58
C ALA A 23 4.93 -2.89 -7.23
N GLY A 24 5.39 -3.78 -8.10
CA GLY A 24 4.52 -4.64 -8.92
C GLY A 24 3.58 -3.88 -9.88
N PHE A 25 3.85 -2.60 -10.19
CA PHE A 25 2.96 -1.73 -10.98
C PHE A 25 2.47 -2.43 -12.25
N GLY A 26 1.16 -2.41 -12.47
CA GLY A 26 0.55 -3.01 -13.65
C GLY A 26 0.20 -4.50 -13.53
N GLY A 27 0.61 -5.14 -12.44
CA GLY A 27 0.29 -6.53 -12.14
C GLY A 27 -1.17 -6.76 -11.72
N THR A 28 -1.43 -7.97 -11.24
CA THR A 28 -2.73 -8.42 -10.73
C THR A 28 -3.25 -7.50 -9.61
N GLY A 29 -4.58 -7.37 -9.51
CA GLY A 29 -5.22 -6.53 -8.50
C GLY A 29 -5.28 -5.04 -8.85
N SER A 30 -4.82 -4.64 -10.03
CA SER A 30 -4.96 -3.31 -10.61
C SER A 30 -5.65 -3.38 -11.98
N SER A 31 -6.17 -2.26 -12.48
CA SER A 31 -6.78 -2.18 -13.82
C SER A 31 -6.08 -1.15 -14.70
N GLY A 32 -6.01 -1.45 -16.01
CA GLY A 32 -5.61 -0.50 -17.06
C GLY A 32 -6.78 0.29 -17.65
N ASP A 33 -8.03 0.01 -17.27
CA ASP A 33 -9.21 0.75 -17.72
C ASP A 33 -9.39 2.05 -16.88
N PRO A 34 -9.33 3.25 -17.49
CA PRO A 34 -9.54 4.53 -16.80
C PRO A 34 -10.85 4.65 -16.02
N CYS A 35 -11.87 3.89 -16.40
CA CYS A 35 -13.17 3.86 -15.74
C CYS A 35 -13.22 2.95 -14.51
N SER A 36 -12.24 2.07 -14.32
CA SER A 36 -12.18 1.21 -13.15
C SER A 36 -11.91 1.99 -11.86
N ASN A 37 -12.48 1.51 -10.75
CA ASN A 37 -12.16 1.98 -9.40
C ASN A 37 -10.72 1.66 -8.97
N THR A 38 -10.09 0.66 -9.60
CA THR A 38 -8.70 0.24 -9.38
C THR A 38 -7.79 0.65 -10.55
N PHE A 39 -8.20 1.65 -11.34
CA PHE A 39 -7.38 2.16 -12.43
C PHE A 39 -6.04 2.65 -11.88
N ARG A 40 -4.94 2.08 -12.35
CA ARG A 40 -3.59 2.33 -11.83
C ARG A 40 -2.91 3.58 -12.38
N GLY A 41 -3.49 4.23 -13.38
CA GLY A 41 -2.81 5.24 -14.17
C GLY A 41 -2.01 4.63 -15.31
N ASN A 42 -1.46 5.48 -16.18
CA ASN A 42 -0.74 5.02 -17.37
C ASN A 42 0.69 4.58 -17.05
N VAL A 43 1.29 5.15 -16.00
CA VAL A 43 2.64 4.85 -15.50
C VAL A 43 2.64 4.96 -13.97
N ALA A 44 3.58 4.29 -13.32
CA ALA A 44 3.80 4.48 -11.89
C ALA A 44 4.13 5.95 -11.61
N PHE A 45 3.61 6.49 -10.50
CA PHE A 45 3.73 7.88 -10.10
C PHE A 45 3.15 8.88 -11.11
N SER A 46 2.14 8.49 -11.90
CA SER A 46 1.40 9.45 -12.73
C SER A 46 0.68 10.52 -11.90
N GLU A 47 0.31 10.18 -10.67
CA GLU A 47 -0.40 11.12 -9.79
C GLU A 47 0.59 12.02 -9.05
N LYS A 48 0.23 13.30 -8.90
CA LYS A 48 1.07 14.27 -8.17
C LYS A 48 1.16 13.88 -6.69
N GLU A 49 0.10 13.30 -6.15
CA GLU A 49 -0.03 12.86 -4.77
C GLU A 49 0.92 11.68 -4.46
N SER A 50 0.97 10.66 -5.32
CA SER A 50 1.91 9.54 -5.16
C SER A 50 3.35 9.95 -5.43
N SER A 51 3.58 10.82 -6.43
CA SER A 51 4.90 11.42 -6.69
C SER A 51 5.41 12.23 -5.50
N ALA A 52 4.57 13.04 -4.86
CA ALA A 52 4.96 13.84 -3.71
C ALA A 52 5.37 12.97 -2.51
N LEU A 53 4.66 11.85 -2.27
CA LEU A 53 5.03 10.90 -1.23
C LEU A 53 6.36 10.19 -1.53
N ARG A 54 6.57 9.75 -2.77
CA ARG A 54 7.86 9.20 -3.22
C ARG A 54 8.99 10.19 -2.95
N ASP A 55 8.84 11.44 -3.40
CA ASP A 55 9.88 12.46 -3.29
C ASP A 55 10.18 12.82 -1.82
N LEU A 56 9.14 12.89 -0.99
CA LEU A 56 9.28 13.12 0.45
C LEU A 56 10.07 12.00 1.13
N ILE A 57 9.68 10.74 0.91
CA ILE A 57 10.34 9.59 1.53
C ILE A 57 11.76 9.41 1.00
N ALA A 58 11.98 9.61 -0.31
CA ALA A 58 13.29 9.53 -0.91
C ALA A 58 14.25 10.61 -0.38
N ALA A 59 13.76 11.84 -0.14
CA ALA A 59 14.56 12.90 0.49
C ALA A 59 14.99 12.54 1.92
N ASP A 60 14.19 11.73 2.61
CA ASP A 60 14.40 11.29 3.99
C ASP A 60 14.87 9.82 4.08
N ARG A 61 15.37 9.27 2.97
CA ARG A 61 15.76 7.86 2.88
C ARG A 61 16.78 7.52 3.96
N GLY A 62 16.52 6.42 4.67
CA GLY A 62 17.32 5.98 5.81
C GLY A 62 16.97 6.66 7.15
N ARG A 63 16.25 7.78 7.16
CA ARG A 63 15.74 8.42 8.40
C ARG A 63 14.36 7.88 8.79
N VAL A 64 13.49 7.65 7.81
CA VAL A 64 12.19 7.01 8.04
C VAL A 64 12.42 5.53 8.39
N LYS A 65 11.98 5.12 9.59
CA LYS A 65 12.12 3.73 10.08
C LYS A 65 10.81 2.94 10.04
N THR A 66 9.69 3.64 10.02
CA THR A 66 8.35 3.06 10.00
C THR A 66 7.44 3.93 9.14
N ALA A 67 6.60 3.28 8.34
CA ALA A 67 5.57 3.94 7.55
C ALA A 67 4.23 3.20 7.72
N VAL A 68 3.16 3.95 7.98
CA VAL A 68 1.81 3.39 8.16
C VAL A 68 0.84 4.14 7.26
N SER A 69 0.27 3.43 6.27
CA SER A 69 -0.76 3.97 5.37
C SER A 69 -2.14 3.64 5.92
N MET A 70 -2.88 4.60 6.47
CA MET A 70 -4.16 4.29 7.12
C MET A 70 -5.32 4.23 6.10
N HIS A 71 -6.09 3.13 6.15
CA HIS A 71 -7.29 2.94 5.34
C HIS A 71 -8.48 2.48 6.18
N SER A 72 -9.67 2.48 5.57
CA SER A 72 -10.89 1.88 6.14
C SER A 72 -11.74 1.27 5.03
N TYR A 73 -12.61 0.29 5.33
CA TYR A 73 -12.88 -0.38 6.61
C TYR A 73 -12.20 -1.77 6.64
N SER A 74 -12.65 -2.65 7.55
CA SER A 74 -12.34 -4.09 7.69
C SER A 74 -11.52 -4.49 8.92
N GLN A 75 -11.00 -3.54 9.69
CA GLN A 75 -10.22 -3.82 10.91
C GLN A 75 -9.05 -4.78 10.63
N MET A 76 -8.18 -4.38 9.71
CA MET A 76 -7.01 -5.16 9.32
C MET A 76 -5.74 -4.34 9.57
N PHE A 77 -4.66 -5.02 9.93
CA PHE A 77 -3.32 -4.44 10.05
C PHE A 77 -2.36 -5.28 9.20
N LEU A 78 -2.00 -4.77 8.03
CA LEU A 78 -1.38 -5.56 6.98
C LEU A 78 0.05 -5.09 6.68
N SER A 79 0.85 -5.99 6.12
CA SER A 79 2.25 -5.77 5.76
C SER A 79 2.51 -6.10 4.29
N ALA A 80 3.68 -5.71 3.79
CA ALA A 80 4.16 -6.13 2.48
C ALA A 80 4.33 -7.67 2.39
N TYR A 81 4.27 -8.29 1.21
CA TYR A 81 3.81 -7.71 -0.04
C TYR A 81 2.29 -7.82 -0.26
N GLY A 82 1.73 -6.87 -0.97
CA GLY A 82 0.40 -6.92 -1.57
C GLY A 82 0.42 -7.48 -2.99
N TYR A 83 1.47 -7.24 -3.77
CA TYR A 83 1.50 -7.66 -5.18
C TYR A 83 1.85 -9.15 -5.39
N THR A 84 2.38 -9.84 -4.38
CA THR A 84 2.76 -11.26 -4.41
C THR A 84 2.48 -11.92 -3.06
N THR A 85 2.30 -13.25 -3.07
CA THR A 85 2.20 -14.08 -1.86
C THR A 85 3.55 -14.45 -1.25
N ASP A 86 4.65 -14.08 -1.92
CA ASP A 86 5.98 -14.20 -1.34
C ASP A 86 6.10 -13.31 -0.10
N LEU A 87 6.91 -13.75 0.86
CA LEU A 87 7.12 -13.01 2.10
C LEU A 87 8.46 -12.27 2.06
N PRO A 88 8.51 -11.02 2.57
CA PRO A 88 9.75 -10.35 2.94
C PRO A 88 10.66 -11.24 3.81
N PRO A 89 12.00 -11.18 3.67
CA PRO A 89 12.92 -11.82 4.61
C PRO A 89 12.66 -11.41 6.08
N GLU A 90 12.28 -10.15 6.29
CA GLU A 90 11.98 -9.57 7.60
C GLU A 90 10.55 -9.85 8.09
N TYR A 91 9.75 -10.61 7.34
CA TYR A 91 8.35 -10.87 7.69
C TYR A 91 8.15 -11.44 9.11
N PRO A 92 9.01 -12.32 9.67
CA PRO A 92 8.86 -12.75 11.07
C PRO A 92 8.88 -11.58 12.08
N GLU A 93 9.74 -10.58 11.86
CA GLU A 93 9.78 -9.39 12.72
C GLU A 93 8.59 -8.47 12.45
N MET A 94 8.20 -8.29 11.19
CA MET A 94 7.00 -7.54 10.84
C MET A 94 5.76 -8.14 11.52
N PHE A 95 5.60 -9.47 11.46
CA PHE A 95 4.51 -10.21 12.07
C PHE A 95 4.47 -10.06 13.60
N ARG A 96 5.63 -10.17 14.26
CA ARG A 96 5.74 -9.92 15.71
C ARG A 96 5.29 -8.50 16.08
N ALA A 97 5.69 -7.49 15.31
CA ALA A 97 5.27 -6.11 15.55
C ALA A 97 3.76 -5.91 15.33
N MET A 98 3.18 -6.54 14.29
CA MET A 98 1.73 -6.53 14.05
C MET A 98 0.95 -7.16 15.21
N GLU A 99 1.40 -8.31 15.71
CA GLU A 99 0.79 -8.99 16.86
C GLU A 99 0.75 -8.09 18.11
N ILE A 100 1.88 -7.45 18.44
CA ILE A 100 1.97 -6.51 19.56
C ILE A 100 1.03 -5.31 19.36
N ALA A 101 1.05 -4.70 18.17
CA ALA A 101 0.21 -3.54 17.85
C ALA A 101 -1.28 -3.86 17.95
N VAL A 102 -1.72 -4.99 17.38
CA VAL A 102 -3.11 -5.46 17.46
C VAL A 102 -3.51 -5.85 18.88
N GLY A 103 -2.59 -6.44 19.65
CA GLY A 103 -2.79 -6.72 21.08
C GLY A 103 -3.09 -5.45 21.88
N ALA A 104 -2.29 -4.39 21.68
CA ALA A 104 -2.50 -3.09 22.33
C ALA A 104 -3.80 -2.41 21.88
N LEU A 105 -4.11 -2.44 20.59
CA LEU A 105 -5.38 -1.91 20.06
C LEU A 105 -6.57 -2.63 20.69
N THR A 106 -6.52 -3.96 20.74
CA THR A 106 -7.57 -4.79 21.34
C THR A 106 -7.73 -4.50 22.84
N ALA A 107 -6.64 -4.26 23.57
CA ALA A 107 -6.70 -3.99 25.01
C ALA A 107 -7.43 -2.69 25.36
N THR A 108 -7.52 -1.73 24.42
CA THR A 108 -8.14 -0.43 24.69
C THR A 108 -9.67 -0.52 24.74
N TYR A 109 -10.29 -1.13 23.72
CA TYR A 109 -11.76 -1.19 23.59
C TYR A 109 -12.31 -2.56 23.18
N GLY A 110 -11.48 -3.61 23.11
CA GLY A 110 -11.88 -4.95 22.71
C GLY A 110 -12.01 -5.16 21.20
N THR A 111 -11.82 -4.13 20.37
CA THR A 111 -11.92 -4.20 18.91
C THR A 111 -10.91 -5.19 18.35
N LYS A 112 -11.38 -6.19 17.60
CA LYS A 112 -10.56 -7.25 17.02
C LYS A 112 -10.08 -6.87 15.63
N TYR A 113 -8.77 -7.01 15.39
CA TYR A 113 -8.16 -6.83 14.09
C TYR A 113 -7.56 -8.14 13.59
N THR A 114 -7.69 -8.40 12.29
CA THR A 114 -6.91 -9.43 11.59
C THR A 114 -5.59 -8.80 11.12
N TYR A 115 -4.50 -9.55 11.11
CA TYR A 115 -3.20 -9.02 10.66
C TYR A 115 -2.38 -10.08 9.92
N GLY A 116 -1.48 -9.62 9.05
CA GLY A 116 -0.65 -10.50 8.22
C GLY A 116 -0.13 -9.84 6.94
N ASN A 117 0.40 -10.66 6.05
CA ASN A 117 0.78 -10.26 4.70
C ASN A 117 -0.47 -9.83 3.90
N THR A 118 -0.37 -8.73 3.16
CA THR A 118 -1.51 -8.17 2.42
C THR A 118 -2.09 -9.16 1.40
N ALA A 119 -1.26 -9.75 0.53
CA ALA A 119 -1.75 -10.63 -0.54
C ALA A 119 -2.51 -11.86 -0.01
N VAL A 120 -2.05 -12.42 1.11
CA VAL A 120 -2.65 -13.60 1.76
C VAL A 120 -3.88 -13.25 2.60
N THR A 121 -3.84 -12.15 3.35
CA THR A 121 -4.89 -11.81 4.32
C THR A 121 -6.10 -11.14 3.69
N ILE A 122 -5.91 -10.33 2.63
CA ILE A 122 -7.02 -9.64 1.96
C ILE A 122 -7.20 -10.14 0.51
N TYR A 123 -6.25 -9.82 -0.36
CA TYR A 123 -6.17 -10.21 -1.77
C TYR A 123 -4.91 -9.59 -2.41
N ILE A 124 -4.49 -10.11 -3.57
CA ILE A 124 -3.40 -9.54 -4.36
C ILE A 124 -3.75 -8.14 -4.88
N ALA A 125 -2.87 -7.17 -4.62
CA ALA A 125 -2.97 -5.78 -5.06
C ALA A 125 -1.60 -5.22 -5.46
N SER A 126 -1.44 -4.89 -6.74
CA SER A 126 -0.23 -4.26 -7.27
C SER A 126 -0.20 -2.74 -7.12
N GLY A 127 0.99 -2.17 -7.04
CA GLY A 127 1.22 -0.72 -7.03
C GLY A 127 0.77 -0.05 -5.73
N VAL A 128 0.77 -0.78 -4.61
CA VAL A 128 0.37 -0.26 -3.30
C VAL A 128 1.52 0.46 -2.61
N THR A 129 1.19 1.43 -1.76
CA THR A 129 2.15 2.25 -1.01
C THR A 129 3.08 1.42 -0.12
N THR A 130 2.52 0.45 0.61
CA THR A 130 3.23 -0.37 1.60
C THR A 130 4.38 -1.16 0.96
N ASP A 131 4.12 -1.74 -0.22
CA ASP A 131 5.13 -2.51 -0.96
C ASP A 131 6.24 -1.60 -1.47
N HIS A 132 5.90 -0.41 -1.97
CA HIS A 132 6.90 0.57 -2.44
C HIS A 132 7.81 1.06 -1.31
N TYR A 133 7.25 1.37 -0.14
CA TYR A 133 8.05 1.79 1.01
C TYR A 133 8.98 0.69 1.51
N TYR A 134 8.53 -0.57 1.49
CA TYR A 134 9.36 -1.70 1.82
C TYR A 134 10.46 -1.95 0.77
N GLU A 135 10.07 -2.14 -0.50
CA GLU A 135 10.95 -2.63 -1.57
C GLU A 135 11.90 -1.56 -2.12
N ASN A 136 11.40 -0.34 -2.33
CA ASN A 136 12.17 0.71 -3.01
C ASN A 136 12.80 1.72 -2.04
N GLU A 137 12.24 1.88 -0.84
CA GLU A 137 12.72 2.85 0.16
C GLU A 137 13.40 2.20 1.37
N GLY A 138 13.35 0.87 1.49
CA GLY A 138 14.05 0.11 2.54
C GLY A 138 13.44 0.26 3.93
N ILE A 139 12.15 0.62 4.02
CA ILE A 139 11.45 0.79 5.29
C ILE A 139 10.86 -0.57 5.70
N VAL A 140 11.61 -1.31 6.53
CA VAL A 140 11.21 -2.66 7.01
C VAL A 140 9.83 -2.63 7.67
N HIS A 141 9.57 -1.66 8.54
CA HIS A 141 8.28 -1.52 9.22
C HIS A 141 7.29 -0.72 8.36
N SER A 142 6.84 -1.31 7.25
CA SER A 142 5.82 -0.75 6.37
C SER A 142 4.49 -1.49 6.56
N TYR A 143 3.43 -0.75 6.94
CA TYR A 143 2.11 -1.31 7.26
C TYR A 143 0.95 -0.53 6.63
N THR A 144 -0.23 -1.17 6.55
CA THR A 144 -1.49 -0.53 6.15
C THR A 144 -2.69 -0.99 6.98
#